data_AF-A0A1R3VAH3-F1
#
_entry.id   AF-A0A1R3VAH3-F1
#
_cell.length_a   1.000
_cell.length_b   1.000
_cell.length_c   1.000
_cell.angle_alpha   90.00
_cell.angle_beta   90.00
_cell.angle_gamma   90.00
#
_symmetry.space_group_name_H-M   'P 1'
#
loop_
_entity.id
_entity.type
_entity.pdbx_description
1 polymer ?
#
loop_
_entity_poly.entity_id
_entity_poly.type
_entity_poly.pdbx_seq_one_letter_code
_entity_poly.pdbx_strand_id
1 'polypeptide(L)' 'MLIRHGYEITLTCQQPTALVCLLSVHEDRAADIRVPETLFTTPDVPLGTSKARHIQTLHPAAF' A
#
# COMPACT_ATOMS: atom_id res chain seq x y z
N MET A 1 -19.34 -15.40 1.70
CA MET A 1 -19.44 -14.13 0.93
C MET A 1 -18.04 -13.58 0.78
N LEU A 2 -17.63 -13.17 -0.42
CA LEU A 2 -16.32 -12.56 -0.67
C LEU A 2 -16.49 -11.05 -0.78
N ILE A 3 -15.72 -10.30 -0.01
CA ILE A 3 -15.72 -8.83 -0.04
C ILE A 3 -14.38 -8.39 -0.61
N ARG A 4 -14.42 -7.51 -1.60
CA ARG A 4 -13.21 -6.85 -2.09
C ARG A 4 -12.82 -5.78 -1.07
N HIS A 5 -11.69 -5.98 -0.40
CA HIS A 5 -11.07 -4.93 0.41
C HIS A 5 -10.30 -4.01 -0.53
N GLY A 6 -10.59 -2.71 -0.47
CA GLY A 6 -9.95 -1.68 -1.25
C GLY A 6 -10.33 -0.30 -0.72
N TYR A 7 -9.53 0.70 -1.06
CA TYR A 7 -9.78 2.10 -0.73
C TYR A 7 -10.00 2.90 -2.01
N GLU A 8 -10.96 3.82 -1.97
CA GLU A 8 -11.08 4.87 -2.98
C GLU A 8 -10.54 6.16 -2.36
N ILE A 9 -9.46 6.70 -2.94
CA ILE A 9 -8.77 7.88 -2.43
C ILE A 9 -8.68 8.90 -3.56
N THR A 10 -9.28 10.07 -3.36
CA THR A 10 -9.20 11.19 -4.30
C THR A 10 -8.24 12.25 -3.79
N LEU A 11 -7.23 12.58 -4.60
CA LEU A 11 -6.23 13.60 -4.29
C LEU A 11 -6.26 14.68 -5.37
N THR A 12 -6.45 15.93 -4.96
CA THR A 12 -6.41 17.09 -5.85
C THR A 12 -5.09 17.82 -5.68
N CYS A 13 -4.20 17.71 -6.67
CA CYS A 13 -2.93 18.43 -6.69
C CYS A 13 -3.06 19.66 -7.62
N GLN A 14 -2.67 20.85 -7.14
CA GLN A 14 -2.70 22.09 -7.92
C GLN A 14 -1.55 22.19 -8.94
N GLN A 15 -0.58 21.30 -8.86
CA GLN A 15 0.58 21.19 -9.75
C GLN A 15 1.05 19.72 -9.80
N PRO A 16 1.90 19.31 -10.78
CA PRO A 16 2.46 17.96 -10.81
C PRO A 16 3.21 17.64 -9.51
N THR A 17 2.73 16.64 -8.78
CA THR A 17 3.25 16.24 -7.46
C THR A 17 3.56 14.75 -7.47
N ALA A 18 4.79 14.38 -7.10
CA ALA A 18 5.14 12.98 -6.88
C ALA A 18 4.45 12.45 -5.61
N LEU A 19 3.82 11.28 -5.70
CA LEU A 19 3.07 10.66 -4.61
C LEU A 19 3.62 9.27 -4.31
N VAL A 20 3.61 8.91 -3.02
CA VAL A 20 3.92 7.56 -2.54
C VAL A 20 2.75 7.10 -1.67
N CYS A 21 2.06 6.04 -2.11
CA CYS A 21 0.99 5.42 -1.34
C CYS A 21 1.56 4.28 -0.50
N LEU A 22 1.53 4.44 0.83
CA LEU A 22 1.94 3.43 1.80
C LEU A 22 0.69 2.76 2.37
N LEU A 23 0.04 1.91 1.57
CA LEU A 23 -1.03 1.05 2.02
C LEU A 23 -0.44 -0.34 2.31
N SER A 24 -0.76 -0.89 3.47
CA SER A 24 -0.29 -2.21 3.88
C SER A 24 -1.41 -2.92 4.60
N VAL A 25 -1.64 -4.18 4.24
CA VAL A 25 -2.56 -5.03 4.99
C VAL A 25 -1.82 -5.59 6.19
N HIS A 26 -2.45 -5.52 7.36
CA HIS A 26 -1.91 -6.13 8.57
C HIS A 26 -1.74 -7.63 8.37
N GLU A 27 -0.65 -8.21 8.90
CA GLU A 27 -0.27 -9.61 8.68
C GLU A 27 -1.38 -10.59 9.08
N ASP A 28 -2.03 -10.35 10.23
CA ASP A 28 -3.18 -11.14 10.72
C ASP A 28 -4.34 -11.24 9.72
N ARG A 29 -4.45 -10.29 8.79
CA ARG A 29 -5.51 -10.23 7.77
C ARG A 29 -5.02 -10.71 6.41
N ALA A 30 -3.75 -11.06 6.25
CA ALA A 30 -3.20 -11.54 4.99
C ALA A 30 -3.89 -12.82 4.51
N ALA A 31 -4.29 -13.71 5.43
CA ALA A 31 -5.02 -14.94 5.12
C ALA A 31 -6.42 -14.71 4.52
N ASP A 32 -7.02 -13.53 4.76
CA ASP A 32 -8.32 -13.16 4.19
C ASP A 32 -8.20 -12.67 2.73
N ILE A 33 -6.98 -12.32 2.29
CA ILE A 33 -6.73 -11.77 0.95
C ILE A 33 -6.62 -12.90 -0.06
N ARG A 34 -7.59 -13.00 -0.98
CA ARG A 34 -7.58 -14.00 -2.06
C ARG A 34 -6.98 -13.49 -3.37
N VAL A 35 -6.95 -12.18 -3.57
CA VAL A 35 -6.43 -11.52 -4.78
C VAL A 35 -5.64 -10.30 -4.35
N PRO A 36 -4.44 -10.04 -4.94
CA PRO A 36 -3.66 -8.85 -4.63
C PRO A 36 -4.43 -7.55 -4.90
N GLU A 37 -4.07 -6.50 -4.17
CA GLU A 37 -4.58 -5.16 -4.46
C GLU A 37 -4.15 -4.71 -5.87
N THR A 38 -5.06 -4.01 -6.56
CA THR A 38 -4.78 -3.38 -7.86
C THR A 38 -4.88 -1.88 -7.69
N LEU A 39 -3.79 -1.16 -7.98
CA LEU A 39 -3.75 0.30 -7.95
C LEU A 39 -4.07 0.85 -9.34
N PHE A 40 -4.93 1.86 -9.39
CA PHE A 40 -5.23 2.61 -10.60
C PHE A 40 -5.43 4.08 -10.23
N THR A 41 -5.23 4.97 -11.20
CA THR A 41 -5.47 6.40 -11.03
C THR A 41 -6.35 6.92 -12.15
N THR A 42 -7.09 7.98 -11.88
CA THR A 42 -7.87 8.70 -12.88
C THR A 42 -7.54 10.19 -12.77
N PRO A 43 -6.83 10.79 -13.75
CA PRO A 43 -6.34 10.19 -15.00
C PRO A 43 -5.23 9.13 -14.80
N ASP A 44 -4.97 8.32 -15.82
CA ASP A 44 -3.89 7.32 -15.81
C ASP A 44 -2.53 8.03 -15.78
N VAL A 45 -1.70 7.71 -14.78
CA VAL A 45 -0.35 8.26 -14.62
C VAL A 45 0.65 7.13 -14.39
N PRO A 46 1.95 7.32 -14.70
CA PRO A 46 2.94 6.28 -14.45
C PRO A 46 2.99 5.85 -12.98
N LEU A 47 2.76 4.56 -12.73
CA LEU A 47 2.82 3.95 -11.41
C LEU A 47 4.06 3.05 -11.27
N GLY A 48 4.67 3.07 -10.09
CA GLY A 48 5.77 2.18 -9.73
C GLY A 48 5.54 1.55 -8.35
N THR A 49 5.94 0.30 -8.17
CA THR A 49 5.83 -0.39 -6.88
C THR A 49 7.12 -0.22 -6.08
N SER A 50 7.04 0.54 -4.99
CA SER A 50 8.10 0.62 -3.99
C SER A 50 7.78 -0.36 -2.85
N LYS A 51 8.56 -1.44 -2.71
CA LYS A 51 8.40 -2.35 -1.56
C LYS A 51 8.97 -1.66 -0.32
N ALA A 52 8.12 -1.40 0.67
CA ALA A 52 8.59 -1.04 2.00
C ALA A 52 9.40 -2.22 2.55
N ARG A 53 10.72 -2.05 2.64
CA ARG A 53 11.57 -3.01 3.36
C ARG A 53 11.15 -2.89 4.82
N HIS A 54 10.55 -3.95 5.36
CA HIS A 54 10.29 -4.08 6.78
C HIS A 54 11.62 -3.83 7.50
N ILE A 55 11.76 -2.66 8.13
CA ILE A 55 12.89 -2.36 9.01
C ILE A 55 12.60 -3.22 10.22
N GLN A 56 13.04 -4.48 10.17
CA GLN A 56 12.96 -5.37 11.32
C GLN A 56 13.67 -4.62 12.44
N THR A 57 12.89 -4.15 13.41
CA THR A 57 13.38 -3.47 14.60
C THR A 57 14.47 -4.38 15.15
N LEU A 58 15.73 -3.95 15.06
CA LEU A 58 16.81 -4.59 15.77
C LEU A 58 16.40 -4.54 17.23
N HIS A 59 15.89 -5.65 17.76
CA HIS A 59 15.65 -5.80 19.17
C HIS A 59 17.02 -5.63 19.85
N PRO A 60 17.20 -4.63 20.72
CA PRO A 60 18.39 -4.59 21.56
C PRO A 60 18.13 -5.58 22.71
N ALA A 61 18.45 -6.85 22.50
CA ALA A 61 18.61 -7.79 23.59
C ALA A 61 19.59 -8.90 23.19
N ALA A 62 20.88 -8.60 23.32
CA ALA A 62 21.88 -9.56 23.76
C ALA A 62 23.14 -8.80 24.23
N PHE A 63 23.29 -8.73 25.55
CA PHE A 63 24.51 -8.53 26.36
C PHE A 63 25.36 -7.26 26.18
#